data_AF-A0A1X7RUQ7-F1
#
_entry.id   AF-A0A1X7RUQ7-F1
#
_cell.length_a   1.000
_cell.length_b   1.000
_cell.length_c   1.000
_cell.angle_alpha   90.00
_cell.angle_beta   90.00
_cell.angle_gamma   90.00
#
_symmetry.space_group_name_H-M   'P 1'
#
loop_
_entity.id
_entity.type
_entity.pdbx_description
1 polymer ?
#
loop_
_entity_poly.entity_id
_entity_poly.type
_entity_poly.pdbx_seq_one_letter_code
_entity_poly.pdbx_strand_id
1 'polypeptide(L)'
;MFLAGDAVHTHTPSGGHGCNVSQQDTYNLGFKLAGVLRSQLNPSVLLTYESERRPIAQELIDLDTTLAKIYTSDSPASFEEVKRIYARVSDHGSGNHICYGSSLLVAAPEACDVGRASGLRLGQRMPDAEIINHASGGLSSVHAQLKANGRWRMLVFAGSLSDEESIKQANSVGEDIAELLKSVSTTPDRDSTTKDFQVVLIHAGNPADLEPGALHSVYYPFNKTTGYDYNTVFAATSVAGVDERNVYDIFGIEKSSGAIAIVRPDQVVGWIGGMSDLDRLRTCLDEQQLAYIIKT
;
A
#
# COMPACT_ATOMS: atom_id res chain seq x y z
N MET A 1 -8.62 22.41 -11.98
CA MET A 1 -9.70 22.39 -10.98
C MET A 1 -10.10 20.92 -10.80
N PHE A 2 -10.26 20.46 -9.57
CA PHE A 2 -10.74 19.10 -9.27
C PHE A 2 -12.05 19.21 -8.49
N LEU A 3 -12.93 18.24 -8.67
CA LEU A 3 -14.18 18.09 -7.93
C LEU A 3 -14.16 16.71 -7.27
N ALA A 4 -14.70 16.59 -6.06
CA ALA A 4 -14.73 15.35 -5.28
C ALA A 4 -16.04 15.23 -4.50
N GLY A 5 -16.41 13.99 -4.19
CA GLY A 5 -17.62 13.68 -3.41
C GLY A 5 -18.92 14.12 -4.08
N ASP A 6 -19.87 14.59 -3.29
CA ASP A 6 -21.23 14.94 -3.73
C ASP A 6 -21.29 15.99 -4.86
N ALA A 7 -20.20 16.73 -5.09
CA ALA A 7 -20.07 17.63 -6.23
C ALA A 7 -20.02 16.91 -7.60
N VAL A 8 -19.68 15.61 -7.63
CA VAL A 8 -19.51 14.81 -8.87
C VAL A 8 -20.32 13.53 -8.89
N HIS A 9 -20.75 13.02 -7.73
CA HIS A 9 -21.63 11.86 -7.66
C HIS A 9 -22.57 11.98 -6.47
N THR A 10 -23.86 11.78 -6.69
CA THR A 10 -24.88 11.79 -5.63
C THR A 10 -25.58 10.45 -5.63
N HIS A 11 -25.81 9.91 -4.45
CA HIS A 11 -26.31 8.55 -4.27
C HIS A 11 -27.54 8.55 -3.37
N THR A 12 -28.27 7.46 -3.41
CA THR A 12 -29.41 7.26 -2.53
C THR A 12 -28.93 7.06 -1.08
N PRO A 13 -29.65 7.57 -0.06
CA PRO A 13 -29.27 7.37 1.33
C PRO A 13 -29.25 5.90 1.77
N SER A 14 -29.90 5.03 1.00
CA SER A 14 -30.23 3.64 1.35
C SER A 14 -29.01 2.75 1.64
N GLY A 15 -27.80 3.14 1.23
CA GLY A 15 -26.55 2.43 1.53
C GLY A 15 -25.64 3.10 2.56
N GLY A 16 -25.84 4.37 2.93
CA GLY A 16 -24.92 5.09 3.83
C GLY A 16 -23.49 5.27 3.31
N HIS A 17 -23.23 4.96 2.03
CA HIS A 17 -21.88 4.91 1.45
C HIS A 17 -21.39 6.25 0.87
N GLY A 18 -22.28 7.22 0.67
CA GLY A 18 -21.94 8.50 0.01
C GLY A 18 -20.78 9.21 0.69
N CYS A 19 -20.80 9.34 2.02
CA CYS A 19 -19.71 9.97 2.78
C CYS A 19 -18.39 9.19 2.65
N ASN A 20 -18.43 7.86 2.70
CA ASN A 20 -17.23 7.02 2.61
C ASN A 20 -16.55 7.18 1.25
N VAL A 21 -17.31 7.15 0.15
CA VAL A 21 -16.76 7.32 -1.20
C VAL A 21 -16.23 8.73 -1.40
N SER A 22 -16.96 9.74 -0.94
CA SER A 22 -16.54 11.15 -0.97
C SER A 22 -15.23 11.38 -0.20
N GLN A 23 -15.05 10.76 0.97
CA GLN A 23 -13.80 10.81 1.72
C GLN A 23 -12.66 10.13 0.94
N GLN A 24 -12.91 8.96 0.34
CA GLN A 24 -11.90 8.24 -0.44
C GLN A 24 -11.43 9.01 -1.68
N ASP A 25 -12.30 9.81 -2.31
CA ASP A 25 -11.89 10.69 -3.40
C ASP A 25 -10.82 11.69 -2.95
N THR A 26 -11.07 12.36 -1.83
CA THR A 26 -10.12 13.35 -1.30
C THR A 26 -8.89 12.70 -0.68
N TYR A 27 -9.01 11.49 -0.14
CA TYR A 27 -7.87 10.69 0.34
C TYR A 27 -6.93 10.29 -0.80
N ASN A 28 -7.49 9.89 -1.94
CA ASN A 28 -6.74 9.60 -3.16
C ASN A 28 -6.11 10.85 -3.78
N LEU A 29 -6.82 11.98 -3.81
CA LEU A 29 -6.32 13.22 -4.41
C LEU A 29 -5.28 13.94 -3.53
N GLY A 30 -5.43 13.87 -2.21
CA GLY A 30 -4.69 14.69 -1.25
C GLY A 30 -3.18 14.48 -1.32
N PHE A 31 -2.71 13.23 -1.32
CA PHE A 31 -1.28 12.94 -1.39
C PHE A 31 -0.69 13.30 -2.77
N LYS A 32 -1.47 13.16 -3.84
CA LYS A 32 -1.05 13.50 -5.21
C LYS A 32 -0.82 15.02 -5.32
N LEU A 33 -1.78 15.81 -4.85
CA LEU A 33 -1.64 17.28 -4.78
C LEU A 33 -0.45 17.68 -3.90
N ALA A 34 -0.32 17.10 -2.71
CA ALA A 34 0.78 17.41 -1.81
C ALA A 34 2.14 17.05 -2.41
N GLY A 35 2.25 15.93 -3.13
CA GLY A 35 3.47 15.53 -3.82
C GLY A 35 3.83 16.47 -4.96
N VAL A 36 2.86 16.86 -5.80
CA VAL A 36 3.10 17.82 -6.89
C VAL A 36 3.49 19.20 -6.36
N LEU A 37 2.79 19.72 -5.35
CA LEU A 37 3.09 21.02 -4.75
C LEU A 37 4.48 21.05 -4.08
N ARG A 38 4.96 19.90 -3.60
CA ARG A 38 6.31 19.73 -3.03
C ARG A 38 7.37 19.36 -4.06
N SER A 39 7.03 19.32 -5.36
CA SER A 39 7.93 18.87 -6.43
C SER A 39 8.49 17.45 -6.24
N GLN A 40 7.70 16.58 -5.59
CA GLN A 40 7.99 15.16 -5.36
C GLN A 40 7.30 14.24 -6.36
N LEU A 41 6.29 14.75 -7.07
CA LEU A 41 5.54 14.01 -8.08
C LEU A 41 5.41 14.86 -9.33
N ASN A 42 5.47 14.24 -10.50
CA ASN A 42 5.13 14.92 -11.73
C ASN A 42 3.64 15.31 -11.76
N PRO A 43 3.27 16.51 -12.25
CA PRO A 43 1.87 16.92 -12.40
C PRO A 43 0.97 15.94 -13.16
N SER A 44 1.53 15.12 -14.07
CA SER A 44 0.81 14.07 -14.80
C SER A 44 0.14 13.05 -13.88
N VAL A 45 0.68 12.83 -12.68
CA VAL A 45 0.08 11.96 -11.65
C VAL A 45 -1.33 12.42 -11.27
N LEU A 46 -1.64 13.72 -11.38
CA LEU A 46 -2.99 14.21 -11.07
C LEU A 46 -4.05 13.70 -12.05
N LEU A 47 -3.67 13.30 -13.26
CA LEU A 47 -4.60 12.66 -14.22
C LEU A 47 -5.09 11.30 -13.70
N THR A 48 -4.30 10.63 -12.87
CA THR A 48 -4.70 9.35 -12.25
C THR A 48 -5.88 9.50 -11.31
N TYR A 49 -6.15 10.70 -10.77
CA TYR A 49 -7.30 10.90 -9.87
C TYR A 49 -8.60 10.56 -10.59
N GLU A 50 -8.83 11.12 -11.77
CA GLU A 50 -10.06 10.87 -12.51
C GLU A 50 -10.12 9.41 -13.00
N SER A 51 -9.02 8.90 -13.57
CA SER A 51 -9.00 7.52 -14.10
C SER A 51 -9.20 6.46 -13.01
N GLU A 52 -8.79 6.73 -11.78
CA GLU A 52 -8.98 5.83 -10.64
C GLU A 52 -10.37 5.98 -10.00
N ARG A 53 -10.86 7.22 -9.80
CA ARG A 53 -12.05 7.47 -8.98
C ARG A 53 -13.35 7.50 -9.77
N ARG A 54 -13.33 7.96 -11.02
CA ARG A 54 -14.54 8.04 -11.86
C ARG A 54 -15.19 6.68 -12.11
N PRO A 55 -14.46 5.59 -12.42
CA PRO A 55 -15.09 4.28 -12.62
C PRO A 55 -15.79 3.75 -11.37
N ILE A 56 -15.23 4.02 -10.18
CA ILE A 56 -15.81 3.59 -8.89
C ILE A 56 -17.11 4.35 -8.60
N ALA A 57 -17.10 5.67 -8.82
CA ALA A 57 -18.30 6.48 -8.68
C ALA A 57 -19.40 6.03 -9.66
N GLN A 58 -19.03 5.70 -10.90
CA GLN A 58 -19.98 5.18 -11.89
C GLN A 58 -20.55 3.82 -11.47
N GLU A 59 -19.73 2.90 -10.96
CA GLU A 59 -20.22 1.61 -10.47
C GLU A 59 -21.23 1.78 -9.34
N LEU A 60 -20.98 2.71 -8.40
CA LEU A 60 -21.93 2.99 -7.33
C LEU A 60 -23.26 3.54 -7.87
N ILE A 61 -23.22 4.48 -8.83
CA ILE A 61 -24.43 5.01 -9.48
C ILE A 61 -25.21 3.88 -10.16
N ASP A 62 -24.54 2.96 -10.83
CA ASP A 62 -25.17 1.84 -11.54
C ASP A 62 -25.82 0.86 -10.55
N LEU A 63 -25.16 0.57 -9.43
CA LEU A 63 -25.69 -0.26 -8.34
C LEU A 63 -26.92 0.38 -7.71
N ASP A 64 -26.84 1.67 -7.38
CA ASP A 64 -27.95 2.44 -6.80
C ASP A 64 -29.14 2.51 -7.76
N THR A 65 -28.89 2.74 -9.05
CA THR A 65 -29.93 2.76 -10.09
C THR A 65 -30.63 1.41 -10.20
N THR A 66 -29.86 0.32 -10.11
CA THR A 66 -30.40 -1.05 -10.15
C THR A 66 -31.24 -1.35 -8.91
N LEU A 67 -30.76 -0.96 -7.74
CA LEU A 67 -31.46 -1.16 -6.48
C LEU A 67 -32.76 -0.34 -6.42
N ALA A 68 -32.74 0.91 -6.89
CA ALA A 68 -33.93 1.76 -6.99
C ALA A 68 -35.01 1.15 -7.91
N LYS A 69 -34.61 0.56 -9.05
CA LYS A 69 -35.55 -0.14 -9.94
C LYS A 69 -36.19 -1.36 -9.27
N ILE A 70 -35.42 -2.12 -8.50
CA ILE A 70 -35.94 -3.27 -7.73
C ILE A 70 -36.98 -2.79 -6.71
N TYR A 71 -36.74 -1.67 -6.02
CA TYR A 71 -37.67 -1.14 -5.01
C TYR A 71 -38.94 -0.50 -5.59
N THR A 72 -38.84 0.09 -6.78
CA THR A 72 -39.94 0.84 -7.41
C THR A 72 -40.74 0.01 -8.40
N SER A 73 -40.30 -1.20 -8.73
CA SER A 73 -40.99 -2.11 -9.64
C SER A 73 -42.24 -2.71 -9.01
N ASP A 74 -43.36 -2.66 -9.72
CA ASP A 74 -44.61 -3.35 -9.36
C ASP A 74 -44.49 -4.88 -9.45
N SER A 75 -43.48 -5.38 -10.18
CA SER A 75 -43.16 -6.81 -10.26
C SER A 75 -42.03 -7.17 -9.29
N PRO A 76 -42.21 -8.16 -8.40
CA PRO A 76 -41.19 -8.54 -7.44
C PRO A 76 -39.96 -9.15 -8.14
N ALA A 77 -38.78 -8.60 -7.86
CA ALA A 77 -37.52 -9.18 -8.29
C ALA A 77 -37.30 -10.55 -7.61
N SER A 78 -36.53 -11.43 -8.25
CA SER A 78 -36.22 -12.74 -7.67
C SER A 78 -35.32 -12.60 -6.44
N PHE A 79 -35.44 -13.51 -5.48
CA PHE A 79 -34.59 -13.51 -4.28
C PHE A 79 -33.09 -13.56 -4.62
N GLU A 80 -32.70 -14.34 -5.62
CA GLU A 80 -31.30 -14.47 -6.04
C GLU A 80 -30.75 -13.17 -6.68
N GLU A 81 -31.58 -12.45 -7.42
CA GLU A 81 -31.21 -11.16 -8.00
C GLU A 81 -31.01 -10.11 -6.92
N VAL A 82 -31.96 -10.01 -5.98
CA VAL A 82 -31.86 -9.12 -4.82
C VAL A 82 -30.60 -9.43 -4.02
N LYS A 83 -30.39 -10.71 -3.66
CA LYS A 83 -29.21 -11.16 -2.91
C LYS A 83 -27.89 -10.80 -3.61
N ARG A 84 -27.82 -10.96 -4.94
CA ARG A 84 -26.63 -10.62 -5.73
C ARG A 84 -26.33 -9.11 -5.71
N ILE A 85 -27.35 -8.28 -5.91
CA ILE A 85 -27.18 -6.81 -5.90
C ILE A 85 -26.78 -6.33 -4.50
N TYR A 86 -27.43 -6.83 -3.46
CA TYR A 86 -27.07 -6.52 -2.08
C TYR A 86 -25.64 -6.92 -1.72
N ALA A 87 -25.18 -8.09 -2.18
CA ALA A 87 -23.79 -8.50 -1.97
C ALA A 87 -22.81 -7.50 -2.62
N ARG A 88 -23.08 -7.06 -3.85
CA ARG A 88 -22.25 -6.05 -4.54
C ARG A 88 -22.29 -4.69 -3.86
N VAL A 89 -23.46 -4.23 -3.41
CA VAL A 89 -23.61 -2.98 -2.66
C VAL A 89 -22.83 -3.03 -1.34
N SER A 90 -22.89 -4.15 -0.62
CA SER A 90 -22.14 -4.35 0.63
C SER A 90 -20.63 -4.39 0.38
N ASP A 91 -20.18 -5.07 -0.68
CA ASP A 91 -18.78 -5.13 -1.06
C ASP A 91 -18.27 -3.73 -1.47
N HIS A 92 -19.11 -2.96 -2.17
CA HIS A 92 -18.83 -1.57 -2.50
C HIS A 92 -18.74 -0.67 -1.27
N GLY A 93 -19.64 -0.85 -0.32
CA GLY A 93 -19.61 -0.16 0.97
C GLY A 93 -18.35 -0.41 1.79
N SER A 94 -17.80 -1.63 1.72
CA SER A 94 -16.54 -1.97 2.38
C SER A 94 -15.32 -1.29 1.74
N GLY A 95 -15.41 -0.97 0.45
CA GLY A 95 -14.31 -0.44 -0.35
C GLY A 95 -13.18 -1.44 -0.65
N ASN A 96 -13.22 -2.65 -0.07
CA ASN A 96 -12.11 -3.62 -0.18
C ASN A 96 -11.98 -4.22 -1.59
N HIS A 97 -13.07 -4.28 -2.35
CA HIS A 97 -13.05 -4.78 -3.73
C HIS A 97 -12.42 -3.81 -4.74
N ILE A 98 -12.21 -2.54 -4.37
CA ILE A 98 -11.66 -1.52 -5.26
C ILE A 98 -10.25 -1.92 -5.68
N CYS A 99 -10.05 -2.07 -6.99
CA CYS A 99 -8.78 -2.42 -7.59
C CYS A 99 -8.53 -1.50 -8.79
N TYR A 100 -7.57 -0.58 -8.65
CA TYR A 100 -7.18 0.31 -9.73
C TYR A 100 -6.43 -0.44 -10.82
N GLY A 101 -6.71 -0.10 -12.08
CA GLY A 101 -5.93 -0.58 -13.21
C GLY A 101 -4.51 -0.01 -13.22
N SER A 102 -3.66 -0.56 -14.09
CA SER A 102 -2.29 -0.06 -14.28
C SER A 102 -2.30 1.42 -14.69
N SER A 103 -1.39 2.18 -14.09
CA SER A 103 -1.26 3.63 -14.27
C SER A 103 0.14 4.09 -13.84
N LEU A 104 0.36 5.41 -13.82
CA LEU A 104 1.58 6.02 -13.26
C LEU A 104 1.80 5.74 -11.76
N LEU A 105 0.83 5.18 -11.04
CA LEU A 105 0.98 4.86 -9.61
C LEU A 105 0.71 3.38 -9.30
N VAL A 106 0.35 2.59 -10.30
CA VAL A 106 0.10 1.15 -10.20
C VAL A 106 0.83 0.49 -11.35
N ALA A 107 1.95 -0.15 -11.04
CA ALA A 107 2.81 -0.79 -12.01
C ALA A 107 2.03 -1.82 -12.85
N ALA A 108 2.44 -1.95 -14.11
CA ALA A 108 1.93 -3.02 -14.96
C ALA A 108 2.40 -4.38 -14.40
N PRO A 109 1.57 -5.45 -14.49
CA PRO A 109 1.96 -6.77 -13.99
C PRO A 109 3.29 -7.28 -14.54
N GLU A 110 3.64 -6.93 -15.78
CA GLU A 110 4.87 -7.32 -16.46
C GLU A 110 6.13 -6.65 -15.87
N ALA A 111 5.97 -5.52 -15.17
CA ALA A 111 7.03 -4.82 -14.46
C ALA A 111 7.20 -5.32 -13.00
N CYS A 112 6.43 -6.34 -12.61
CA CYS A 112 6.34 -6.87 -11.26
C CYS A 112 6.62 -8.38 -11.24
N ASP A 113 6.87 -8.91 -10.03
CA ASP A 113 6.80 -10.35 -9.76
C ASP A 113 5.68 -10.59 -8.74
N VAL A 114 4.43 -10.50 -9.22
CA VAL A 114 3.23 -10.64 -8.37
C VAL A 114 3.12 -12.03 -7.72
N GLY A 115 3.82 -13.03 -8.27
CA GLY A 115 3.89 -14.38 -7.70
C GLY A 115 4.58 -14.44 -6.34
N ARG A 116 5.43 -13.44 -6.01
CA ARG A 116 6.14 -13.34 -4.73
C ARG A 116 5.23 -13.08 -3.54
N ALA A 117 4.05 -12.53 -3.79
CA ALA A 117 3.07 -12.21 -2.76
C ALA A 117 1.66 -12.46 -3.32
N SER A 118 1.31 -13.74 -3.49
CA SER A 118 0.08 -14.17 -4.16
C SER A 118 -1.23 -13.72 -3.47
N GLY A 119 -1.15 -13.35 -2.18
CA GLY A 119 -2.25 -12.76 -1.42
C GLY A 119 -2.39 -11.24 -1.59
N LEU A 120 -1.44 -10.58 -2.26
CA LEU A 120 -1.50 -9.15 -2.57
C LEU A 120 -1.93 -8.93 -4.02
N ARG A 121 -2.68 -7.84 -4.25
CA ARG A 121 -3.08 -7.43 -5.60
C ARG A 121 -2.65 -6.00 -5.87
N LEU A 122 -1.99 -5.79 -7.01
CA LEU A 122 -1.69 -4.46 -7.53
C LEU A 122 -2.98 -3.65 -7.68
N GLY A 123 -2.94 -2.38 -7.30
CA GLY A 123 -4.08 -1.47 -7.40
C GLY A 123 -5.14 -1.65 -6.31
N GLN A 124 -5.04 -2.67 -5.46
CA GLN A 124 -5.95 -2.88 -4.34
C GLN A 124 -5.38 -2.28 -3.04
N ARG A 125 -6.27 -1.94 -2.10
CA ARG A 125 -5.89 -1.58 -0.73
C ARG A 125 -5.05 -2.70 -0.11
N MET A 126 -3.93 -2.35 0.52
CA MET A 126 -3.08 -3.32 1.22
C MET A 126 -3.90 -4.07 2.29
N PRO A 127 -3.98 -5.41 2.31
CA PRO A 127 -4.68 -6.13 3.37
C PRO A 127 -3.99 -5.91 4.73
N ASP A 128 -4.75 -6.01 5.83
CA ASP A 128 -4.14 -5.94 7.17
C ASP A 128 -3.64 -7.31 7.61
N ALA A 129 -2.64 -7.30 8.49
CA ALA A 129 -2.13 -8.48 9.16
C ALA A 129 -1.45 -8.08 10.47
N GLU A 130 -1.58 -8.92 11.48
CA GLU A 130 -0.94 -8.72 12.77
C GLU A 130 0.57 -8.98 12.68
N ILE A 131 1.34 -8.12 13.32
CA ILE A 131 2.81 -8.15 13.40
C ILE A 131 3.23 -7.75 14.80
N ILE A 132 4.42 -8.18 15.24
CA ILE A 132 4.98 -7.78 16.53
C ILE A 132 6.15 -6.84 16.27
N ASN A 133 6.17 -5.70 16.93
CA ASN A 133 7.32 -4.80 16.86
C ASN A 133 8.54 -5.52 17.46
N HIS A 134 9.61 -5.63 16.67
CA HIS A 134 10.76 -6.44 17.05
C HIS A 134 11.45 -5.91 18.32
N ALA A 135 11.59 -4.59 18.46
CA ALA A 135 12.33 -3.98 19.57
C ALA A 135 11.53 -3.97 20.89
N SER A 136 10.21 -3.76 20.82
CA SER A 136 9.37 -3.61 22.01
C SER A 136 8.58 -4.87 22.38
N GLY A 137 8.45 -5.83 21.47
CA GLY A 137 7.54 -6.98 21.61
C GLY A 137 6.05 -6.61 21.55
N GLY A 138 5.71 -5.35 21.27
CA GLY A 138 4.33 -4.88 21.21
C GLY A 138 3.60 -5.39 19.97
N LEU A 139 2.36 -5.86 20.14
CA LEU A 139 1.47 -6.21 19.04
C LEU A 139 1.11 -4.94 18.23
N SER A 140 1.10 -5.08 16.91
CA SER A 140 0.76 -4.04 15.96
C SER A 140 0.15 -4.67 14.69
N SER A 141 -0.23 -3.85 13.72
CA SER A 141 -0.71 -4.34 12.43
C SER A 141 0.00 -3.64 11.27
N VAL A 142 -0.07 -4.24 10.08
CA VAL A 142 0.43 -3.63 8.85
C VAL A 142 -0.23 -2.26 8.63
N HIS A 143 -1.55 -2.14 8.83
CA HIS A 143 -2.28 -0.89 8.67
C HIS A 143 -1.83 0.20 9.64
N ALA A 144 -1.43 -0.15 10.87
CA ALA A 144 -0.88 0.82 11.82
C ALA A 144 0.41 1.50 11.31
N GLN A 145 1.13 0.85 10.39
CA GLN A 145 2.33 1.41 9.75
C GLN A 145 2.00 2.28 8.54
N LEU A 146 0.81 2.13 7.94
CA LEU A 146 0.36 2.87 6.76
C LEU A 146 -0.29 4.23 7.12
N LYS A 147 0.35 4.99 8.03
CA LYS A 147 -0.13 6.32 8.45
C LYS A 147 -0.27 7.28 7.27
N ALA A 148 -1.36 8.06 7.26
CA ALA A 148 -1.65 9.09 6.27
C ALA A 148 -0.76 10.35 6.42
N ASN A 149 0.53 10.21 6.14
CA ASN A 149 1.54 11.26 6.27
C ASN A 149 2.17 11.65 4.92
N GLY A 150 1.59 11.20 3.80
CA GLY A 150 2.09 11.48 2.45
C GLY A 150 3.35 10.72 2.05
N ARG A 151 3.91 9.88 2.95
CA ARG A 151 5.07 9.03 2.64
C ARG A 151 4.61 7.74 1.98
N TRP A 152 5.40 7.25 1.04
CA TRP A 152 5.29 5.90 0.51
C TRP A 152 5.77 4.88 1.56
N ARG A 153 5.38 3.62 1.41
CA ARG A 153 5.90 2.51 2.21
C ARG A 153 6.57 1.50 1.31
N MET A 154 7.74 1.05 1.74
CA MET A 154 8.41 -0.11 1.19
C MET A 154 8.36 -1.20 2.25
N LEU A 155 7.49 -2.17 2.08
CA LEU A 155 7.38 -3.33 2.96
C LEU A 155 8.34 -4.39 2.47
N VAL A 156 9.30 -4.78 3.32
CA VAL A 156 10.37 -5.73 3.01
C VAL A 156 10.16 -6.98 3.84
N PHE A 157 9.79 -8.08 3.18
CA PHE A 157 9.54 -9.37 3.81
C PHE A 157 10.81 -10.23 3.75
N ALA A 158 11.65 -10.10 4.79
CA ALA A 158 13.04 -10.55 4.79
C ALA A 158 13.27 -12.04 5.13
N GLY A 159 12.23 -12.87 5.13
CA GLY A 159 12.35 -14.29 5.48
C GLY A 159 12.65 -14.50 6.96
N SER A 160 13.28 -15.63 7.33
CA SER A 160 13.48 -16.00 8.74
C SER A 160 14.53 -15.13 9.46
N LEU A 161 15.61 -14.73 8.79
CA LEU A 161 16.76 -14.06 9.43
C LEU A 161 17.35 -14.85 10.61
N SER A 162 17.33 -16.18 10.50
CA SER A 162 17.72 -17.12 11.57
C SER A 162 19.21 -17.48 11.59
N ASP A 163 19.95 -17.07 10.57
CA ASP A 163 21.33 -17.47 10.34
C ASP A 163 22.13 -16.32 9.71
N GLU A 164 23.46 -16.41 9.76
CA GLU A 164 24.32 -15.34 9.26
C GLU A 164 24.17 -15.07 7.75
N GLU A 165 23.82 -16.07 6.95
CA GLU A 165 23.70 -15.92 5.50
C GLU A 165 22.45 -15.13 5.14
N SER A 166 21.31 -15.45 5.76
CA SER A 166 20.07 -14.70 5.58
C SER A 166 20.18 -13.25 6.07
N ILE A 167 20.89 -13.01 7.19
CA ILE A 167 21.18 -11.64 7.67
C ILE A 167 22.08 -10.88 6.69
N LYS A 168 23.15 -11.51 6.17
CA LYS A 168 24.03 -10.89 5.16
C LYS A 168 23.26 -10.53 3.90
N GLN A 169 22.38 -11.40 3.43
CA GLN A 169 21.52 -11.13 2.28
C GLN A 169 20.59 -9.94 2.53
N ALA A 170 19.90 -9.92 3.67
CA ALA A 170 19.01 -8.80 4.04
C ALA A 170 19.76 -7.46 4.12
N ASN A 171 21.02 -7.48 4.58
CA ASN A 171 21.87 -6.30 4.63
C ASN A 171 22.34 -5.84 3.25
N SER A 172 22.68 -6.77 2.36
CA SER A 172 22.99 -6.44 0.96
C SER A 172 21.80 -5.75 0.29
N VAL A 173 20.61 -6.33 0.42
CA VAL A 173 19.36 -5.72 -0.07
C VAL A 173 19.11 -4.36 0.59
N GLY A 174 19.45 -4.22 1.87
CA GLY A 174 19.32 -2.96 2.61
C GLY A 174 20.25 -1.86 2.08
N GLU A 175 21.46 -2.19 1.65
CA GLU A 175 22.38 -1.26 0.99
C GLU A 175 21.81 -0.83 -0.37
N ASP A 176 21.35 -1.79 -1.18
CA ASP A 176 20.76 -1.53 -2.49
C ASP A 176 19.49 -0.65 -2.40
N ILE A 177 18.64 -0.90 -1.40
CA ILE A 177 17.49 -0.05 -1.09
C ILE A 177 17.95 1.36 -0.70
N ALA A 178 18.98 1.48 0.14
CA ALA A 178 19.48 2.79 0.55
C ALA A 178 20.03 3.59 -0.64
N GLU A 179 20.72 2.94 -1.57
CA GLU A 179 21.17 3.55 -2.81
C GLU A 179 20.00 3.95 -3.74
N LEU A 180 19.02 3.06 -3.89
CA LEU A 180 17.79 3.34 -4.64
C LEU A 180 17.08 4.58 -4.08
N LEU A 181 16.82 4.61 -2.77
CA LEU A 181 16.12 5.72 -2.12
C LEU A 181 16.89 7.05 -2.22
N LYS A 182 18.24 7.01 -2.15
CA LYS A 182 19.07 8.20 -2.40
C LYS A 182 18.90 8.72 -3.83
N SER A 183 18.76 7.84 -4.81
CA SER A 183 18.63 8.23 -6.22
C SER A 183 17.25 8.79 -6.58
N VAL A 184 16.19 8.37 -5.89
CA VAL A 184 14.82 8.84 -6.15
C VAL A 184 14.36 9.97 -5.21
N SER A 185 15.08 10.21 -4.10
CA SER A 185 14.76 11.29 -3.18
C SER A 185 14.96 12.65 -3.83
N THR A 186 13.93 13.50 -3.77
CA THR A 186 13.98 14.87 -4.30
C THR A 186 14.39 15.90 -3.24
N THR A 187 14.60 15.48 -1.99
CA THR A 187 14.94 16.40 -0.90
C THR A 187 16.45 16.53 -0.71
N PRO A 188 17.00 17.77 -0.64
CA PRO A 188 18.44 18.00 -0.47
C PRO A 188 18.96 17.69 0.94
N ASP A 189 18.06 17.37 1.88
CA ASP A 189 18.42 17.06 3.26
C ASP A 189 18.95 15.62 3.37
N ARG A 190 20.26 15.48 3.20
CA ARG A 190 21.01 14.22 3.21
C ARG A 190 20.95 13.47 4.55
N ASP A 191 20.45 14.08 5.61
CA ASP A 191 20.42 13.48 6.96
C ASP A 191 19.25 12.51 7.19
N SER A 192 18.24 12.47 6.33
CA SER A 192 17.12 11.52 6.47
C SER A 192 16.77 10.90 5.11
N THR A 193 17.35 9.74 4.84
CA THR A 193 17.08 8.89 3.66
C THR A 193 15.65 8.36 3.58
N THR A 194 14.78 8.70 4.54
CA THR A 194 13.44 8.13 4.74
C THR A 194 12.30 9.17 4.80
N LYS A 195 12.53 10.38 4.27
CA LYS A 195 11.49 11.42 4.24
C LYS A 195 10.33 11.09 3.31
N ASP A 196 10.62 10.58 2.11
CA ASP A 196 9.58 10.29 1.11
C ASP A 196 9.11 8.83 1.17
N PHE A 197 10.02 7.92 1.55
CA PHE A 197 9.75 6.51 1.76
C PHE A 197 10.03 6.13 3.21
N GLN A 198 9.10 5.40 3.83
CA GLN A 198 9.38 4.66 5.05
C GLN A 198 9.54 3.17 4.71
N VAL A 199 10.74 2.65 4.97
CA VAL A 199 11.03 1.22 4.85
C VAL A 199 10.56 0.52 6.12
N VAL A 200 9.82 -0.57 5.97
CA VAL A 200 9.33 -1.40 7.07
C VAL A 200 9.76 -2.83 6.77
N LEU A 201 10.63 -3.39 7.61
CA LEU A 201 11.07 -4.77 7.52
C LEU A 201 10.17 -5.67 8.37
N ILE A 202 9.71 -6.78 7.78
CA ILE A 202 8.90 -7.81 8.45
C ILE A 202 9.60 -9.16 8.25
N HIS A 203 10.13 -9.75 9.31
CA HIS A 203 10.79 -11.08 9.25
C HIS A 203 9.89 -12.18 9.84
N ALA A 204 10.13 -13.43 9.47
CA ALA A 204 9.38 -14.62 9.90
C ALA A 204 10.11 -15.44 10.98
N GLY A 205 11.30 -15.00 11.43
CA GLY A 205 12.05 -15.65 12.50
C GLY A 205 11.63 -15.20 13.89
N ASN A 206 12.26 -15.83 14.88
CA ASN A 206 12.09 -15.50 16.29
C ASN A 206 12.85 -14.20 16.61
N PRO A 207 12.18 -13.15 17.15
CA PRO A 207 12.84 -11.90 17.52
C PRO A 207 14.02 -12.07 18.47
N ALA A 208 14.00 -13.09 19.34
CA ALA A 208 15.07 -13.34 20.31
C ALA A 208 16.40 -13.77 19.66
N ASP A 209 16.38 -14.21 18.40
CA ASP A 209 17.55 -14.73 17.69
C ASP A 209 18.20 -13.66 16.78
N LEU A 210 17.64 -12.45 16.73
CA LEU A 210 18.10 -11.36 15.87
C LEU A 210 18.28 -10.08 16.69
N GLU A 211 19.49 -9.54 16.67
CA GLU A 211 19.74 -8.21 17.24
C GLU A 211 19.40 -7.11 16.22
N PRO A 212 18.64 -6.06 16.57
CA PRO A 212 18.29 -4.99 15.64
C PRO A 212 19.50 -4.35 14.96
N GLY A 213 20.61 -4.20 15.70
CA GLY A 213 21.85 -3.62 15.19
C GLY A 213 22.62 -4.50 14.21
N ALA A 214 22.20 -5.76 14.01
CA ALA A 214 22.75 -6.64 13.00
C ALA A 214 22.21 -6.34 11.58
N LEU A 215 21.13 -5.55 11.48
CA LEU A 215 20.51 -5.18 10.22
C LEU A 215 21.17 -3.93 9.61
N HIS A 216 20.89 -3.66 8.33
CA HIS A 216 21.30 -2.42 7.69
C HIS A 216 20.46 -1.24 8.23
N SER A 217 21.10 -0.09 8.44
CA SER A 217 20.48 1.10 9.06
C SER A 217 19.27 1.66 8.30
N VAL A 218 19.07 1.29 7.03
CA VAL A 218 17.86 1.65 6.26
C VAL A 218 16.58 1.11 6.91
N TYR A 219 16.67 -0.02 7.62
CA TYR A 219 15.54 -0.67 8.28
C TYR A 219 15.24 -0.11 9.67
N TYR A 220 16.16 0.66 10.27
CA TYR A 220 15.98 1.35 11.55
C TYR A 220 16.69 2.72 11.47
N PRO A 221 16.12 3.66 10.70
CA PRO A 221 16.82 4.90 10.34
C PRO A 221 17.11 5.76 11.57
N PHE A 222 18.31 6.37 11.59
CA PHE A 222 18.69 7.34 12.62
C PHE A 222 18.18 8.74 12.30
N ASN A 223 17.62 9.42 13.29
CA ASN A 223 17.29 10.82 13.25
C ASN A 223 18.06 11.58 14.35
N LYS A 224 18.67 12.71 14.00
CA LYS A 224 19.48 13.52 14.95
C LYS A 224 18.71 13.99 16.18
N THR A 225 17.40 14.19 16.05
CA THR A 225 16.53 14.69 17.12
C THR A 225 15.89 13.56 17.92
N THR A 226 15.41 12.52 17.24
CA THR A 226 14.62 11.44 17.89
C THR A 226 15.40 10.14 18.11
N GLY A 227 16.64 10.05 17.63
CA GLY A 227 17.43 8.82 17.68
C GLY A 227 17.04 7.81 16.61
N TYR A 228 17.39 6.54 16.82
CA TYR A 228 17.01 5.43 15.95
C TYR A 228 15.50 5.17 16.02
N ASP A 229 14.85 5.05 14.86
CA ASP A 229 13.46 4.62 14.78
C ASP A 229 13.38 3.09 14.81
N TYR A 230 12.92 2.54 15.93
CA TYR A 230 12.70 1.11 16.12
C TYR A 230 11.27 0.67 15.75
N ASN A 231 10.43 1.56 15.23
CA ASN A 231 9.06 1.26 14.78
C ASN A 231 9.00 0.88 13.29
N THR A 232 10.07 0.28 12.78
CA THR A 232 10.23 -0.08 11.37
C THR A 232 10.68 -1.53 11.16
N VAL A 233 11.02 -2.25 12.23
CA VAL A 233 11.35 -3.68 12.19
C VAL A 233 10.32 -4.46 12.99
N PHE A 234 9.74 -5.47 12.35
CA PHE A 234 8.67 -6.29 12.91
C PHE A 234 8.91 -7.76 12.62
N ALA A 235 8.33 -8.60 13.47
CA ALA A 235 8.26 -10.04 13.27
C ALA A 235 6.83 -10.45 12.92
N ALA A 236 6.72 -11.47 12.07
CA ALA A 236 5.48 -12.15 11.77
C ALA A 236 4.91 -12.78 13.03
N THR A 237 3.61 -12.62 13.26
CA THR A 237 2.89 -13.29 14.34
C THR A 237 1.55 -13.77 13.83
N SER A 238 0.91 -14.64 14.61
CA SER A 238 -0.48 -15.07 14.44
C SER A 238 -1.21 -14.89 15.76
N VAL A 239 -2.51 -14.58 15.71
CA VAL A 239 -3.31 -14.41 16.93
C VAL A 239 -4.19 -15.63 17.12
N ALA A 240 -3.83 -16.46 18.09
CA ALA A 240 -4.55 -17.69 18.41
C ALA A 240 -6.04 -17.42 18.66
N GLY A 241 -6.91 -18.21 18.02
CA GLY A 241 -8.36 -18.06 18.12
C GLY A 241 -8.96 -16.93 17.28
N VAL A 242 -8.15 -16.16 16.55
CA VAL A 242 -8.62 -15.11 15.60
C VAL A 242 -8.21 -15.47 14.17
N ASP A 243 -6.92 -15.51 13.88
CA ASP A 243 -6.35 -16.02 12.63
C ASP A 243 -4.99 -16.64 12.95
N GLU A 244 -4.88 -17.96 12.71
CA GLU A 244 -3.66 -18.73 12.97
C GLU A 244 -2.62 -18.54 11.85
N ARG A 245 -2.99 -17.89 10.76
CA ARG A 245 -2.07 -17.51 9.68
C ARG A 245 -1.32 -16.25 10.08
N ASN A 246 -0.01 -16.25 9.87
CA ASN A 246 0.78 -15.04 10.02
C ASN A 246 0.78 -14.21 8.72
N VAL A 247 1.38 -13.03 8.75
CA VAL A 247 1.48 -12.13 7.59
C VAL A 247 2.06 -12.76 6.32
N TYR A 248 3.02 -13.69 6.41
CA TYR A 248 3.55 -14.39 5.23
C TYR A 248 2.51 -15.33 4.62
N ASP A 249 1.75 -16.03 5.45
CA ASP A 249 0.68 -16.93 5.00
C ASP A 249 -0.48 -16.14 4.38
N ILE A 250 -0.88 -15.02 5.02
CA ILE A 250 -1.97 -14.15 4.55
C ILE A 250 -1.60 -13.51 3.20
N PHE A 251 -0.35 -13.05 3.05
CA PHE A 251 0.11 -12.39 1.82
C PHE A 251 0.66 -13.38 0.78
N GLY A 252 0.73 -14.68 1.10
CA GLY A 252 1.21 -15.71 0.20
C GLY A 252 2.67 -15.50 -0.22
N ILE A 253 3.53 -15.20 0.76
CA ILE A 253 4.96 -14.92 0.60
C ILE A 253 5.77 -16.12 1.11
N GLU A 254 6.69 -16.61 0.29
CA GLU A 254 7.57 -17.70 0.68
C GLU A 254 8.71 -17.18 1.59
N LYS A 255 8.92 -17.81 2.74
CA LYS A 255 9.94 -17.39 3.73
C LYS A 255 11.38 -17.47 3.21
N SER A 256 11.67 -18.37 2.26
CA SER A 256 13.01 -18.57 1.71
C SER A 256 13.41 -17.47 0.73
N SER A 257 12.44 -16.88 0.03
CA SER A 257 12.70 -15.96 -1.07
C SER A 257 12.23 -14.54 -0.82
N GLY A 258 11.28 -14.37 0.11
CA GLY A 258 10.80 -13.06 0.54
C GLY A 258 10.08 -12.28 -0.56
N ALA A 259 9.75 -11.03 -0.24
CA ALA A 259 9.13 -10.11 -1.19
C ALA A 259 9.38 -8.65 -0.77
N ILE A 260 9.21 -7.74 -1.72
CA ILE A 260 9.13 -6.30 -1.52
C ILE A 260 7.80 -5.83 -2.10
N ALA A 261 7.07 -5.02 -1.33
CA ALA A 261 5.85 -4.36 -1.80
C ALA A 261 5.96 -2.84 -1.60
N ILE A 262 5.65 -2.08 -2.66
CA ILE A 262 5.49 -0.62 -2.56
C ILE A 262 4.03 -0.29 -2.35
N VAL A 263 3.76 0.43 -1.28
CA VAL A 263 2.41 0.88 -0.92
C VAL A 263 2.37 2.41 -0.99
N ARG A 264 1.37 2.92 -1.70
CA ARG A 264 1.11 4.34 -1.87
C ARG A 264 0.72 5.01 -0.56
N PRO A 265 0.81 6.35 -0.46
CA PRO A 265 0.35 7.09 0.72
C PRO A 265 -1.15 6.95 1.02
N ASP A 266 -1.97 6.60 0.02
CA ASP A 266 -3.38 6.24 0.17
C ASP A 266 -3.59 4.73 0.43
N GLN A 267 -2.53 4.03 0.83
CA GLN A 267 -2.52 2.66 1.33
C GLN A 267 -2.79 1.57 0.27
N VAL A 268 -2.70 1.92 -1.01
CA VAL A 268 -2.88 1.01 -2.15
C VAL A 268 -1.54 0.40 -2.60
N VAL A 269 -1.55 -0.88 -2.94
CA VAL A 269 -0.36 -1.58 -3.45
C VAL A 269 -0.04 -1.09 -4.87
N GLY A 270 1.12 -0.47 -5.05
CA GLY A 270 1.57 0.09 -6.32
C GLY A 270 2.55 -0.81 -7.09
N TRP A 271 3.33 -1.64 -6.40
CA TRP A 271 4.32 -2.54 -7.01
C TRP A 271 4.62 -3.73 -6.09
N ILE A 272 4.95 -4.89 -6.67
CA ILE A 272 5.34 -6.12 -5.97
C ILE A 272 6.52 -6.75 -6.71
N GLY A 273 7.54 -7.23 -5.98
CA GLY A 273 8.61 -8.02 -6.56
C GLY A 273 9.45 -8.75 -5.51
N GLY A 274 10.50 -9.44 -5.94
CA GLY A 274 11.46 -10.10 -5.07
C GLY A 274 12.59 -9.16 -4.62
N MET A 275 13.43 -9.65 -3.72
CA MET A 275 14.60 -8.93 -3.23
C MET A 275 15.63 -8.60 -4.33
N SER A 276 15.66 -9.40 -5.39
CA SER A 276 16.51 -9.22 -6.56
C SER A 276 15.91 -8.30 -7.64
N ASP A 277 14.67 -7.84 -7.49
CA ASP A 277 13.96 -7.04 -8.50
C ASP A 277 14.13 -5.52 -8.30
N LEU A 278 15.09 -5.08 -7.48
CA LEU A 278 15.29 -3.65 -7.18
C LEU A 278 15.61 -2.80 -8.42
N ASP A 279 16.26 -3.35 -9.45
CA ASP A 279 16.49 -2.66 -10.72
C ASP A 279 15.19 -2.45 -11.53
N ARG A 280 14.27 -3.43 -11.47
CA ARG A 280 12.94 -3.30 -12.08
C ARG A 280 12.12 -2.26 -11.31
N LEU A 281 12.21 -2.27 -9.98
CA LEU A 281 11.58 -1.25 -9.15
C LEU A 281 12.14 0.14 -9.49
N ARG A 282 13.46 0.30 -9.61
CA ARG A 282 14.10 1.56 -10.01
C ARG A 282 13.51 2.10 -11.32
N THR A 283 13.47 1.25 -12.35
CA THR A 283 12.88 1.59 -13.65
C THR A 283 11.42 2.03 -13.50
N CYS A 284 10.64 1.31 -12.70
CA CYS A 284 9.25 1.67 -12.41
C CYS A 284 9.17 3.03 -11.71
N LEU A 285 9.97 3.30 -10.67
CA LEU A 285 9.93 4.58 -9.95
C LEU A 285 10.35 5.77 -10.84
N ASP A 286 11.30 5.54 -11.74
CA ASP A 286 11.75 6.53 -12.73
C ASP A 286 10.67 6.80 -13.79
N GLU A 287 10.02 5.76 -14.32
CA GLU A 287 8.90 5.86 -15.27
C GLU A 287 7.66 6.51 -14.64
N GLN A 288 7.40 6.23 -13.36
CA GLN A 288 6.38 6.89 -12.55
C GLN A 288 6.74 8.36 -12.24
N GLN A 289 7.93 8.82 -12.64
CA GLN A 289 8.43 10.18 -12.47
C GLN A 289 8.35 10.68 -11.03
N LEU A 290 8.58 9.77 -10.07
CA LEU A 290 8.76 10.12 -8.65
C LEU A 290 10.02 10.97 -8.44
N ALA A 291 10.92 11.00 -9.44
CA ALA A 291 12.15 11.76 -9.44
C ALA A 291 12.26 12.67 -10.68
N TYR A 292 11.46 13.74 -10.80
CA TYR A 292 11.89 14.95 -11.53
C TYR A 292 10.95 16.16 -11.44
N ILE A 293 11.45 17.30 -10.92
CA ILE A 293 11.46 18.63 -11.57
C ILE A 293 12.61 19.44 -10.95
N ILE A 294 13.84 19.41 -11.48
CA ILE A 294 14.74 20.59 -11.65
C ILE A 294 15.79 20.27 -12.74
N LYS A 295 15.43 20.44 -14.02
CA LYS A 295 16.34 20.99 -15.02
C LYS A 295 15.52 21.95 -15.89
N THR A 296 15.39 23.18 -15.40
CA THR A 296 15.12 24.33 -16.25
C THR A 296 15.76 25.53 -15.57
#